data_AF-A0A3Q7EAL2-F1
#
_entry.id   AF-A0A3Q7EAL2-F1
#
_cell.length_a   1.000
_cell.length_b   1.000
_cell.length_c   1.000
_cell.angle_alpha   90.00
_cell.angle_beta   90.00
_cell.angle_gamma   90.00
#
_symmetry.space_group_name_H-M   'P 1'
#
loop_
_entity.id
_entity.type
_entity.pdbx_description
1 polymer ?
#
loop_
_entity_poly.entity_id
_entity_poly.type
_entity_poly.pdbx_seq_one_letter_code
_entity_poly.pdbx_strand_id
1 'polypeptide(L)'
;MVSQATSAQTSSSIQVVSSHSSLGLPNPPSAISNIKGFVPIELTYLNYLTWKKVFLAVLKSHNLLPLVDGSIPCLSSTNDGYRLWISCDTITLSWINVILSPPVLDHFSIIA
;
A
#
# COMPACT_ATOMS: atom_id res chain seq x y z
N MET A 1 -6.27 34.65 -49.32
CA MET A 1 -7.25 34.72 -48.20
C MET A 1 -7.44 33.28 -47.72
N VAL A 2 -6.65 32.84 -46.72
CA VAL A 2 -6.98 32.78 -45.27
C VAL A 2 -8.10 31.75 -45.02
N SER A 3 -7.74 30.50 -44.67
CA SER A 3 -7.79 29.89 -43.31
C SER A 3 -9.19 29.29 -43.02
N GLN A 4 -9.42 28.14 -42.38
CA GLN A 4 -8.73 27.47 -41.28
C GLN A 4 -9.01 25.95 -41.32
N ALA A 5 -8.02 25.16 -40.90
CA ALA A 5 -8.21 23.77 -40.45
C ALA A 5 -8.71 23.77 -39.00
N THR A 6 -9.70 22.94 -38.67
CA THR A 6 -10.23 22.81 -37.30
C THR A 6 -9.90 21.43 -36.72
N SER A 7 -8.83 21.44 -35.91
CA SER A 7 -8.57 20.72 -34.66
C SER A 7 -9.01 19.25 -34.50
N ALA A 8 -8.05 18.33 -34.65
CA ALA A 8 -8.04 17.07 -33.93
C ALA A 8 -7.71 17.34 -32.44
N GLN A 9 -8.64 17.05 -31.54
CA GLN A 9 -8.37 16.97 -30.10
C GLN A 9 -8.20 15.49 -29.73
N THR A 10 -7.02 14.94 -30.00
CA THR A 10 -6.52 13.76 -29.31
C THR A 10 -6.12 14.20 -27.91
N SER A 11 -7.09 14.27 -27.00
CA SER A 11 -6.80 14.23 -25.56
C SER A 11 -6.34 12.81 -25.24
N SER A 12 -5.04 12.57 -25.38
CA SER A 12 -4.37 11.41 -24.81
C SER A 12 -4.47 11.53 -23.29
N SER A 13 -5.62 11.16 -22.74
CA SER A 13 -5.73 10.87 -21.31
C SER A 13 -4.85 9.65 -21.08
N ILE A 14 -3.65 9.90 -20.57
CA ILE A 14 -2.82 8.87 -19.97
C ILE A 14 -3.73 8.20 -18.93
N GLN A 15 -4.24 7.02 -19.26
CA GLN A 15 -4.95 6.17 -18.34
C GLN A 15 -3.88 5.70 -17.36
N VAL A 16 -3.65 6.50 -16.31
CA VAL A 16 -3.07 5.98 -15.09
C VAL A 16 -4.07 4.94 -14.64
N VAL A 17 -3.75 3.67 -14.90
CA VAL A 17 -4.51 2.51 -14.42
C VAL A 17 -4.36 2.55 -12.90
N SER A 18 -5.13 3.43 -12.30
CA SER A 18 -5.16 3.63 -10.87
C SER A 18 -6.04 2.48 -10.41
N SER A 19 -5.41 1.44 -9.87
CA SER A 19 -6.05 0.25 -9.31
C SER A 19 -6.75 0.61 -7.99
N HIS A 20 -7.67 1.58 -8.05
CA HIS A 20 -8.56 1.92 -6.96
C HIS A 20 -9.86 1.15 -7.12
N SER A 21 -10.37 0.63 -6.00
CA SER A 21 -11.72 0.09 -5.95
C SER A 21 -12.71 1.19 -6.29
N SER A 22 -13.90 0.84 -6.78
CA SER A 22 -15.01 1.79 -7.01
C SER A 22 -15.37 2.61 -5.78
N LEU A 23 -14.97 2.16 -4.58
CA LEU A 23 -15.15 2.81 -3.28
C LEU A 23 -14.00 3.74 -2.87
N GLY A 24 -13.04 4.03 -3.76
CA GLY A 24 -11.88 4.86 -3.44
C GLY A 24 -10.89 4.21 -2.47
N LEU A 25 -11.02 2.90 -2.24
CA LEU A 25 -10.15 2.12 -1.35
C LEU A 25 -9.00 1.45 -2.11
N PRO A 26 -7.87 1.19 -1.43
CA PRO A 26 -6.82 0.32 -1.94
C PRO A 26 -7.39 -1.06 -2.27
N ASN A 27 -6.98 -1.62 -3.40
CA ASN A 27 -7.26 -3.02 -3.68
C ASN A 27 -6.29 -3.88 -2.88
N PRO A 28 -6.75 -4.98 -2.26
CA PRO A 28 -5.85 -5.88 -1.56
C PRO A 28 -4.83 -6.44 -2.56
N PRO A 29 -3.53 -6.42 -2.23
CA PRO A 29 -2.53 -7.13 -3.00
C PRO A 29 -2.92 -8.61 -3.11
N SER A 30 -2.65 -9.24 -4.25
CA SER A 30 -2.84 -10.68 -4.40
C SER A 30 -2.21 -11.41 -3.20
N ALA A 31 -2.98 -12.31 -2.58
CA ALA A 31 -2.83 -12.79 -1.19
C ALA A 31 -1.48 -13.46 -0.81
N ILE A 32 -0.50 -13.51 -1.72
CA ILE A 32 0.82 -14.09 -1.50
C ILE A 32 1.87 -13.27 -2.26
N SER A 33 1.92 -11.95 -2.06
CA SER A 33 3.11 -11.18 -2.46
C SER A 33 4.25 -11.58 -1.52
N ASN A 34 5.29 -12.23 -2.05
CA ASN A 34 6.50 -12.56 -1.31
C ASN A 34 7.23 -11.25 -0.96
N ILE A 35 6.78 -10.60 0.12
CA ILE A 35 7.26 -9.30 0.58
C ILE A 35 8.77 -9.29 0.82
N LYS A 36 9.36 -10.45 1.18
CA LYS A 36 10.81 -10.60 1.34
C LYS A 36 11.58 -10.38 0.04
N GLY A 37 10.95 -10.59 -1.11
CA GLY A 37 11.54 -10.26 -2.42
C GLY A 37 11.62 -8.76 -2.68
N PHE A 38 10.76 -7.96 -2.05
CA PHE A 38 10.71 -6.51 -2.19
C PHE A 38 11.42 -5.77 -1.05
N VAL A 39 11.50 -6.39 0.12
CA VAL A 39 12.19 -5.88 1.30
C VAL A 39 13.29 -6.87 1.68
N PRO A 40 14.50 -6.76 1.08
CA PRO A 40 15.61 -7.69 1.34
C PRO A 40 16.30 -7.46 2.69
N ILE A 41 15.74 -6.61 3.55
CA ILE A 41 16.29 -6.21 4.84
C ILE A 41 15.28 -6.51 5.95
N GLU A 42 15.67 -7.31 6.92
CA GLU A 42 14.88 -7.50 8.14
C GLU A 42 15.06 -6.30 9.08
N LEU A 43 13.99 -5.88 9.77
CA LEU A 43 14.09 -4.82 10.76
C LEU A 43 14.93 -5.28 11.94
N THR A 44 15.96 -4.51 12.25
CA THR A 44 16.80 -4.60 13.44
C THR A 44 16.81 -3.27 14.18
N TYR A 45 17.32 -3.26 15.41
CA TYR A 45 17.40 -2.04 16.23
C TYR A 45 18.30 -0.94 15.63
N LEU A 46 19.15 -1.26 14.65
CA LEU A 46 20.09 -0.32 14.03
C LEU A 46 19.64 0.23 12.67
N ASN A 47 18.71 -0.45 11.99
CA ASN A 47 18.43 -0.18 10.58
C ASN A 47 17.03 0.40 10.31
N TYR A 48 16.32 0.84 11.36
CA TYR A 48 14.95 1.35 11.24
C TYR A 48 14.78 2.40 10.14
N LEU A 49 15.70 3.37 10.01
CA LEU A 49 15.60 4.41 8.99
C LEU A 49 15.69 3.86 7.56
N THR A 50 16.59 2.90 7.32
CA THR A 50 16.76 2.25 6.02
C THR A 50 15.58 1.34 5.72
N TRP A 51 15.19 0.50 6.70
CA TRP A 51 14.02 -0.37 6.62
C TRP A 51 12.75 0.43 6.31
N LYS A 52 12.53 1.54 7.03
CA LYS A 52 11.36 2.41 6.83
C LYS A 52 11.31 2.96 5.41
N LYS A 53 12.43 3.41 4.84
CA LYS A 53 12.46 3.92 3.46
C LYS A 53 12.07 2.85 2.44
N VAL A 54 12.62 1.64 2.60
CA VAL A 54 12.31 0.51 1.71
C VAL A 54 10.86 0.09 1.87
N PHE A 55 10.39 -0.10 3.09
CA PHE A 55 9.01 -0.53 3.35
C PHE A 55 7.98 0.51 2.89
N LEU A 56 8.24 1.80 3.09
CA LEU A 56 7.37 2.87 2.56
C LEU A 56 7.30 2.86 1.03
N ALA A 57 8.38 2.52 0.33
CA ALA A 57 8.36 2.39 -1.12
C ALA A 57 7.44 1.24 -1.57
N VAL A 58 7.47 0.11 -0.84
CA VAL A 58 6.59 -1.03 -1.11
C VAL A 58 5.12 -0.70 -0.80
N LEU A 59 4.84 -0.05 0.33
CA LEU A 59 3.46 0.39 0.63
C LEU A 59 2.91 1.33 -0.45
N LYS A 60 3.76 2.22 -1.00
CA LYS A 60 3.38 3.11 -2.11
C LYS A 60 3.10 2.34 -3.39
N SER A 61 3.93 1.35 -3.76
CA SER A 61 3.73 0.56 -4.98
C SER A 61 2.47 -0.30 -4.95
N HIS A 62 1.96 -0.59 -3.75
CA HIS A 62 0.73 -1.36 -3.55
C HIS A 62 -0.47 -0.51 -3.09
N ASN A 63 -0.37 0.82 -3.12
CA ASN A 63 -1.42 1.74 -2.68
C ASN A 63 -1.88 1.54 -1.22
N LEU A 64 -1.06 0.91 -0.37
CA LEU A 64 -1.36 0.64 1.04
C LEU A 64 -0.90 1.77 1.97
N LEU A 65 -0.06 2.69 1.50
CA LEU A 65 0.43 3.80 2.32
C LEU A 65 -0.70 4.62 3.00
N PRO A 66 -1.81 4.97 2.31
CA PRO A 66 -2.91 5.71 2.92
C PRO A 66 -3.57 5.02 4.12
N LEU A 67 -3.40 3.71 4.24
CA LEU A 67 -3.90 2.91 5.36
C LEU A 67 -3.01 3.08 6.60
N VAL A 68 -1.70 3.20 6.40
CA VAL A 68 -0.69 3.28 7.45
C VAL A 68 -0.48 4.72 7.93
N ASP A 69 -0.59 5.70 7.04
CA ASP A 69 -0.46 7.12 7.40
C ASP A 69 -1.73 7.73 8.02
N GLY A 70 -2.84 6.98 8.01
CA GLY A 70 -4.12 7.40 8.57
C GLY A 70 -4.98 8.25 7.64
N SER A 71 -4.59 8.43 6.38
CA SER A 71 -5.40 9.12 5.36
C SER A 71 -6.73 8.39 5.11
N ILE A 72 -6.75 7.08 5.28
CA ILE A 72 -7.95 6.24 5.25
C ILE A 72 -8.21 5.72 6.68
N PRO A 73 -9.17 6.31 7.42
CA PRO A 73 -9.48 5.86 8.77
C PRO A 73 -10.12 4.47 8.76
N CYS A 74 -10.11 3.82 9.92
CA CYS A 74 -10.85 2.58 10.12
C CYS A 74 -12.33 2.78 9.78
N LEU A 75 -12.82 2.00 8.82
CA LEU A 75 -14.21 2.04 8.39
C LEU A 75 -15.10 1.33 9.41
N SER A 76 -16.32 1.83 9.59
CA SER A 76 -17.34 1.11 10.37
C SER A 76 -17.72 -0.20 9.68
N SER A 77 -18.04 -1.23 10.47
CA SER A 77 -18.48 -2.54 9.97
C SER A 77 -19.77 -2.50 9.12
N THR A 78 -20.53 -1.40 9.22
CA THR A 78 -21.73 -1.14 8.40
C THR A 78 -21.40 -0.59 7.01
N ASN A 79 -20.15 -0.20 6.74
CA ASN A 79 -19.74 0.34 5.44
C ASN A 79 -19.39 -0.79 4.46
N ASP A 80 -19.87 -0.69 3.22
CA ASP A 80 -19.60 -1.68 2.17
C ASP A 80 -18.09 -1.84 1.87
N GLY A 81 -17.28 -0.81 2.14
CA GLY A 81 -15.83 -0.81 2.01
C GLY A 81 -15.08 -1.49 3.16
N TYR A 82 -15.75 -1.84 4.26
CA TYR A 82 -15.10 -2.43 5.45
C TYR A 82 -14.35 -3.71 5.12
N ARG A 83 -14.93 -4.58 4.26
CA ARG A 83 -14.29 -5.84 3.86
C ARG A 83 -13.00 -5.65 3.07
N LEU A 84 -12.95 -4.62 2.24
CA LEU A 84 -11.74 -4.28 1.47
C LEU A 84 -10.67 -3.69 2.40
N TRP A 85 -11.10 -2.80 3.30
CA TRP A 85 -10.23 -2.17 4.30
C TRP A 85 -9.56 -3.21 5.19
N ILE A 86 -10.35 -4.09 5.81
CA ILE A 86 -9.83 -5.10 6.74
C ILE A 86 -8.92 -6.10 6.04
N SER A 87 -9.18 -6.39 4.76
CA SER A 87 -8.30 -7.24 3.95
C SER A 87 -6.95 -6.57 3.71
N CYS A 88 -6.93 -5.27 3.40
CA CYS A 88 -5.69 -4.51 3.21
C CYS A 88 -4.92 -4.36 4.52
N ASP A 89 -5.62 -4.14 5.63
CA ASP A 89 -5.04 -4.04 6.98
C ASP A 89 -4.38 -5.36 7.39
N THR A 90 -5.10 -6.47 7.22
CA THR A 90 -4.59 -7.82 7.51
C THR A 90 -3.33 -8.14 6.70
N ILE A 91 -3.31 -7.80 5.40
CA ILE A 91 -2.14 -8.00 4.53
C ILE A 91 -0.97 -7.12 4.98
N THR A 92 -1.22 -5.86 5.29
CA THR A 92 -0.19 -4.93 5.77
C THR A 92 0.45 -5.43 7.06
N LEU A 93 -0.35 -5.91 8.01
CA LEU A 93 0.11 -6.49 9.26
C LEU A 93 0.94 -7.77 9.02
N SER A 94 0.47 -8.65 8.14
CA SER A 94 1.21 -9.85 7.74
C SER A 94 2.57 -9.50 7.15
N TRP A 95 2.63 -8.48 6.29
CA TRP A 95 3.88 -8.02 5.69
C TRP A 95 4.86 -7.50 6.71
N ILE A 96 4.40 -6.68 7.65
CA ILE A 96 5.22 -6.18 8.76
C ILE A 96 5.81 -7.36 9.51
N ASN A 97 4.98 -8.32 9.95
CA ASN A 97 5.45 -9.48 10.73
C ASN A 97 6.53 -10.31 10.01
N VAL A 98 6.47 -10.42 8.68
CA VAL A 98 7.41 -11.22 7.88
C VAL A 98 8.77 -10.54 7.68
N ILE A 99 8.82 -9.21 7.78
CA ILE A 99 10.06 -8.41 7.59
C ILE A 99 10.66 -7.94 8.92
N LEU A 100 10.09 -8.36 10.05
CA LEU A 100 10.70 -8.20 11.37
C LEU A 100 11.70 -9.33 11.61
N SER A 101 12.87 -8.99 12.14
CA SER A 101 13.84 -10.01 12.57
C SER A 101 13.33 -10.71 13.85
N PRO A 102 13.61 -12.01 14.07
CA PRO A 102 13.20 -12.75 15.28
C PRO A 102 13.45 -12.02 16.62
N PRO A 103 14.61 -11.38 16.87
CA PRO A 103 14.83 -10.67 18.13
C PRO A 103 13.91 -9.45 18.36
N VAL A 104 13.31 -8.90 17.30
CA VAL A 104 12.31 -7.82 17.42
C VAL A 104 10.93 -8.40 17.75
N LEU A 105 10.59 -9.58 17.22
CA LEU A 105 9.33 -10.28 17.50
C LEU A 105 9.23 -10.75 18.97
N ASP A 106 10.34 -11.21 19.55
CA ASP A 106 10.39 -11.65 20.94
C ASP A 106 10.11 -10.49 21.93
N HIS A 107 10.54 -9.27 21.60
CA HIS A 107 10.25 -8.10 22.43
C HIS A 107 8.78 -7.66 22.36
N PHE A 108 8.10 -7.83 21.22
CA PHE A 108 6.68 -7.51 21.07
C PHE A 108 5.76 -8.54 21.74
N SER A 109 6.18 -9.81 21.86
CA SER A 109 5.40 -10.86 22.51
C SER A 109 5.32 -10.72 24.05
N ILE A 110 6.17 -9.89 24.66
CA ILE A 110 6.18 -9.67 26.12
C ILE A 110 5.08 -8.67 26.56
N ILE A 111 4.42 -7.99 25.61
CA ILE A 111 3.54 -6.86 25.88
C ILE A 111 2.06 -7.09 25.49
N ALA A 112 1.70 -8.31 25.06
CA ALA A 112 0.34 -8.73 24.74
C ALA A 112 -0.20 -9.69 25.81
#